data_AF-A0A935FJ99-F1
#
_entry.id   AF-A0A935FJ99-F1
#
_cell.length_a   1.000
_cell.length_b   1.000
_cell.length_c   1.000
_cell.angle_alpha   90.00
_cell.angle_beta   90.00
_cell.angle_gamma   90.00
#
_symmetry.space_group_name_H-M   'P 1'
#
loop_
_entity.id
_entity.type
_entity.pdbx_description
1 polymer ?
#
loop_
_entity_poly.entity_id
_entity_poly.type
_entity_poly.pdbx_seq_one_letter_code
_entity_poly.pdbx_strand_id
1 'polypeptide(L)'
;MAPSVQWRSYMLQPRPSAVALALPQRATDPALWTRPALPRPLLRPPSTRAQWIELMLGLTLVLNLIDAVLTLLFVRAGLAAEANPLMQELLERGPFAFVLGKLLIVSLGATLLWRCRQRTLSFAGALMALVTYGLTFAWHLHGITQL
;
A
#
# COMPACT_ATOMS: atom_id res chain seq x y z
N MET A 1 9.21 4.40 -68.38
CA MET A 1 8.09 4.15 -69.32
C MET A 1 7.52 2.77 -69.02
N ALA A 2 6.18 2.66 -68.98
CA ALA A 2 5.31 1.61 -68.41
C ALA A 2 5.06 1.71 -66.88
N PRO A 3 3.87 1.32 -66.36
CA PRO A 3 2.54 1.78 -66.79
C PRO A 3 1.65 2.22 -65.59
N SER A 4 0.59 2.97 -65.91
CA SER A 4 -0.49 3.42 -65.02
C SER A 4 -1.32 2.25 -64.47
N VAL A 5 -1.39 2.12 -63.14
CA VAL A 5 -2.23 1.14 -62.46
C VAL A 5 -3.61 1.75 -62.12
N GLN A 6 -4.61 0.91 -62.36
CA GLN A 6 -6.01 1.21 -62.65
C GLN A 6 -6.86 0.94 -61.39
N TRP A 7 -7.25 1.99 -60.65
CA TRP A 7 -7.95 1.88 -59.35
C TRP A 7 -9.46 1.57 -59.41
N ARG A 8 -9.96 0.92 -60.46
CA ARG A 8 -11.40 0.65 -60.65
C ARG A 8 -11.79 -0.80 -60.37
N SER A 9 -11.87 -1.19 -59.09
CA SER A 9 -12.54 -2.46 -58.70
C SER A 9 -13.16 -2.50 -57.30
N TYR A 10 -13.30 -1.39 -56.57
CA TYR A 10 -13.88 -1.38 -55.21
C TYR A 10 -15.35 -0.96 -55.15
N MET A 11 -16.15 -1.32 -56.15
CA MET A 11 -17.60 -1.28 -56.00
C MET A 11 -18.21 -2.57 -56.52
N LEU A 12 -19.15 -3.11 -55.72
CA LEU A 12 -20.03 -4.25 -55.96
C LEU A 12 -19.52 -5.59 -55.42
N GLN A 13 -19.53 -5.74 -54.09
CA GLN A 13 -19.96 -7.01 -53.51
C GLN A 13 -21.34 -6.83 -52.87
N PRO A 14 -22.38 -7.56 -53.34
CA PRO A 14 -23.69 -7.55 -52.71
C PRO A 14 -23.64 -8.27 -51.35
N ARG A 15 -24.35 -7.68 -50.38
CA ARG A 15 -24.59 -8.23 -49.05
C ARG A 15 -25.28 -9.60 -49.16
N PRO A 16 -24.71 -10.68 -48.59
CA PRO A 16 -25.51 -11.83 -48.22
C PRO A 16 -26.35 -11.46 -46.99
N SER A 17 -27.63 -11.29 -47.27
CA SER A 17 -28.77 -11.25 -46.37
C SER A 17 -28.77 -12.39 -45.35
N ALA A 18 -29.32 -12.07 -44.17
CA ALA A 18 -29.92 -13.03 -43.24
C ALA A 18 -28.97 -14.07 -42.63
N VAL A 19 -27.92 -13.59 -41.95
CA VAL A 19 -27.47 -14.30 -40.75
C VAL A 19 -28.45 -13.97 -39.64
N ALA A 20 -29.60 -14.65 -39.67
CA ALA A 20 -30.41 -14.90 -38.48
C ALA A 20 -29.55 -15.79 -37.56
N LEU A 21 -28.54 -15.18 -36.94
CA LEU A 21 -27.72 -15.83 -35.93
C LEU A 21 -28.65 -16.02 -34.75
N ALA A 22 -29.08 -17.27 -34.59
CA ALA A 22 -29.92 -17.75 -33.52
C ALA A 22 -29.63 -17.00 -32.21
N LEU A 23 -30.65 -16.32 -31.68
CA LEU A 23 -30.67 -15.97 -30.27
C LEU A 23 -30.32 -17.26 -29.52
N PRO A 24 -29.31 -17.25 -28.64
CA PRO A 24 -28.90 -18.46 -27.96
C PRO A 24 -30.10 -18.99 -27.18
N GLN A 25 -30.58 -20.19 -27.52
CA GLN A 25 -31.60 -20.96 -26.78
C GLN A 25 -31.20 -21.28 -25.32
N ARG A 26 -30.19 -20.61 -24.78
CA ARG A 26 -29.57 -20.83 -23.47
C ARG A 26 -30.38 -20.28 -22.30
N ALA A 27 -31.48 -19.57 -22.55
CA ALA A 27 -32.27 -18.90 -21.50
C ALA A 27 -33.46 -19.73 -20.98
N THR A 28 -33.78 -20.87 -21.61
CA THR A 28 -34.97 -21.67 -21.27
C THR A 28 -34.65 -23.01 -20.61
N ASP A 29 -33.38 -23.29 -20.27
CA ASP A 29 -33.02 -24.51 -19.56
C ASP A 29 -33.42 -24.38 -18.07
N PRO A 30 -34.46 -25.08 -17.58
CA PRO A 30 -34.84 -25.02 -16.17
C PRO A 30 -33.74 -25.54 -15.23
N ALA A 31 -32.74 -26.27 -15.77
CA ALA A 31 -31.57 -26.74 -15.03
C ALA A 31 -30.53 -25.62 -14.74
N LEU A 32 -30.69 -24.43 -15.32
CA LEU A 32 -29.82 -23.29 -15.02
C LEU A 32 -30.15 -22.63 -13.67
N TRP A 33 -31.41 -22.75 -13.22
CA TRP A 33 -31.88 -22.26 -11.91
C TRP A 33 -31.53 -23.21 -10.75
N THR A 34 -31.19 -24.47 -11.05
CA THR A 34 -30.80 -25.46 -10.03
C THR A 34 -29.30 -25.47 -9.76
N ARG A 35 -28.51 -24.63 -10.45
CA ARG A 35 -27.10 -24.47 -10.12
C ARG A 35 -26.99 -23.84 -8.72
N PRO A 36 -26.44 -24.56 -7.72
CA PRO A 36 -26.20 -23.96 -6.42
C PRO A 36 -25.36 -22.69 -6.64
N ALA A 37 -25.80 -21.57 -6.06
CA ALA A 37 -25.06 -20.33 -6.08
C ALA A 37 -23.59 -20.63 -5.74
N LEU A 38 -22.68 -20.30 -6.65
CA LEU A 38 -21.25 -20.59 -6.48
C LEU A 38 -20.83 -20.13 -5.08
N PRO A 39 -20.17 -21.00 -4.28
CA PRO A 39 -19.78 -20.64 -2.93
C PRO A 39 -18.97 -19.34 -2.96
N ARG A 40 -19.31 -18.44 -2.03
CA ARG A 40 -18.69 -17.13 -1.81
C ARG A 40 -17.17 -17.20 -2.01
N PRO A 41 -16.54 -16.16 -2.56
CA PRO A 41 -15.12 -16.19 -2.92
C PRO A 41 -14.33 -16.63 -1.70
N LEU A 42 -13.66 -17.78 -1.85
CA LEU A 42 -12.63 -18.26 -0.95
C LEU A 42 -11.73 -17.06 -0.63
N LEU A 43 -11.49 -16.79 0.66
CA LEU A 43 -10.52 -15.78 1.10
C LEU A 43 -9.27 -15.94 0.24
N ARG A 44 -9.01 -15.01 -0.69
CA ARG A 44 -7.72 -15.01 -1.39
C ARG A 44 -6.67 -14.82 -0.28
N PRO A 45 -5.72 -15.74 -0.10
CA PRO A 45 -4.65 -15.50 0.85
C PRO A 45 -3.98 -14.18 0.47
N PRO A 46 -3.62 -13.34 1.46
CA PRO A 46 -2.93 -12.10 1.16
C PRO A 46 -1.69 -12.42 0.32
N SER A 47 -1.46 -11.64 -0.74
CA SER A 47 -0.25 -11.82 -1.55
C SER A 47 0.99 -11.67 -0.65
N THR A 48 2.06 -12.41 -0.96
CA THR A 48 3.33 -12.35 -0.23
C THR A 48 3.79 -10.90 0.00
N ARG A 49 3.60 -10.04 -1.00
CA ARG A 49 3.88 -8.61 -0.90
C ARG A 49 3.07 -7.88 0.16
N ALA A 50 1.76 -8.15 0.24
CA ALA A 50 0.90 -7.52 1.24
C ALA A 50 1.31 -7.93 2.67
N GLN A 51 1.69 -9.20 2.86
CA GLN A 51 2.19 -9.71 4.14
C GLN A 51 3.50 -9.02 4.55
N TRP A 52 4.44 -8.83 3.62
CA TRP A 52 5.68 -8.08 3.89
C TRP A 52 5.42 -6.62 4.25
N ILE A 53 4.49 -5.95 3.56
CA ILE A 53 4.10 -4.57 3.91
C ILE A 53 3.51 -4.53 5.31
N GLU A 54 2.63 -5.48 5.65
CA GLU A 54 2.05 -5.60 7.00
C GLU A 54 3.12 -5.74 8.07
N LEU A 55 4.08 -6.65 7.85
CA LEU A 55 5.20 -6.88 8.77
C LEU A 55 6.07 -5.63 8.91
N MET A 56 6.44 -4.97 7.80
CA MET A 56 7.25 -3.75 7.81
C MET A 56 6.57 -2.62 8.58
N LEU A 57 5.27 -2.40 8.34
CA LEU A 57 4.50 -1.37 9.03
C LEU A 57 4.32 -1.73 10.51
N GLY A 58 4.06 -2.99 10.84
CA GLY A 58 3.97 -3.46 12.23
C GLY A 58 5.28 -3.23 12.99
N LEU A 59 6.42 -3.61 12.41
CA LEU A 59 7.74 -3.37 12.99
C LEU A 59 8.03 -1.87 13.13
N THR A 60 7.66 -1.06 12.14
CA THR A 60 7.81 0.40 12.20
C THR A 60 7.05 0.99 13.38
N LEU A 61 5.83 0.52 13.64
CA LEU A 61 5.02 0.99 14.77
C LEU A 61 5.64 0.60 16.13
N VAL A 62 6.18 -0.63 16.23
CA VAL A 62 6.89 -1.08 17.44
C VAL A 62 8.15 -0.25 17.68
N LEU A 63 8.97 -0.05 16.63
CA LEU A 63 10.16 0.78 16.73
C LEU A 63 9.82 2.22 17.09
N ASN A 64 8.72 2.76 16.57
CA ASN A 64 8.26 4.10 16.92
C ASN A 64 7.87 4.24 18.41
N LEU A 65 7.26 3.20 18.99
CA LEU A 65 6.96 3.19 20.41
C LEU A 65 8.24 3.16 21.25
N ILE A 66 9.19 2.29 20.88
CA ILE A 66 10.49 2.20 21.55
C ILE A 66 11.24 3.54 21.44
N ASP A 67 11.27 4.14 20.26
CA ASP A 67 11.89 5.42 19.99
C ASP A 67 11.27 6.55 20.84
N ALA A 68 9.95 6.59 21.01
CA ALA A 68 9.30 7.55 21.89
C ALA A 68 9.76 7.42 23.35
N VAL A 69 9.91 6.19 23.85
CA VAL A 69 10.41 5.92 25.21
C VAL A 69 11.87 6.33 25.33
N LEU A 70 12.72 5.95 24.37
CA LEU A 70 14.15 6.27 24.39
C LEU A 70 14.37 7.78 24.32
N THR A 71 13.74 8.50 23.39
CA THR A 71 13.81 9.97 23.34
C THR A 71 13.48 10.59 24.70
N LEU A 72 12.39 10.16 25.34
CA LEU A 72 12.01 10.72 26.64
C LEU A 72 13.05 10.46 27.73
N LEU A 73 13.66 9.28 27.75
CA LEU A 73 14.73 8.95 28.70
C LEU A 73 15.96 9.81 28.46
N PHE A 74 16.43 9.91 27.21
CA PHE A 74 17.62 10.66 26.85
C PHE A 74 17.47 12.16 27.08
N VAL A 75 16.33 12.75 26.69
CA VAL A 75 16.08 14.18 26.89
C VAL A 75 15.93 14.50 28.38
N ARG A 76 15.24 13.65 29.16
CA ARG A 76 15.12 13.86 30.62
C ARG A 76 16.44 13.71 31.35
N ALA A 77 17.34 12.87 30.85
CA ALA A 77 18.69 12.72 31.38
C ALA A 77 19.65 13.85 30.92
N GLY A 78 19.21 14.75 30.03
CA GLY A 78 20.05 15.84 29.49
C GLY A 78 21.13 15.36 28.52
N LEU A 79 21.01 14.13 28.01
CA LEU A 79 22.03 13.47 27.17
C LEU A 79 21.88 13.79 25.68
N ALA A 80 20.66 14.12 25.24
CA ALA A 80 20.38 14.45 23.86
C ALA A 80 19.26 15.49 23.76
N ALA A 81 19.25 16.20 22.63
CA ALA A 81 18.13 17.02 22.20
C ALA A 81 17.36 16.31 21.08
N GLU A 82 16.06 16.59 20.97
CA GLU A 82 15.24 16.06 19.89
C GLU A 82 15.61 16.77 18.57
N ALA A 83 16.05 16.01 17.57
CA ALA A 83 16.48 16.55 16.28
C ALA A 83 15.30 17.03 15.40
N ASN A 84 14.09 16.53 15.65
CA ASN A 84 12.91 16.88 14.89
C ASN A 84 12.25 18.14 15.51
N PRO A 85 12.25 19.30 14.83
CA PRO A 85 11.76 20.56 15.40
C PRO A 85 10.28 20.50 15.78
N LEU A 86 9.46 19.78 15.00
CA LEU A 86 8.04 19.60 15.30
C LEU A 86 7.85 18.72 16.55
N MET A 87 8.68 17.70 16.74
CA MET A 87 8.65 16.88 17.96
C MET A 87 9.19 17.65 19.16
N GLN A 88 10.20 18.51 18.97
CA GLN A 88 10.72 19.38 20.01
C GLN A 88 9.62 20.30 20.55
N GLU A 89 8.84 20.95 19.68
CA GLU A 89 7.70 21.79 20.09
C GLU A 89 6.65 20.99 20.89
N LEU A 90 6.36 19.76 20.48
CA LEU A 90 5.45 18.87 21.22
C LEU A 90 6.04 18.44 22.57
N LEU A 91 7.35 18.26 22.65
CA LEU A 91 8.05 17.90 23.88
C LEU A 91 8.04 19.04 24.90
N GLU A 92 8.17 20.29 24.43
CA GLU A 92 8.04 21.50 25.23
C GLU A 92 6.63 21.66 25.84
N ARG A 93 5.59 21.18 25.14
CA ARG A 93 4.22 21.10 25.66
C ARG A 93 4.02 19.96 26.67
N GLY A 94 4.98 19.05 26.76
CA GLY A 94 5.02 17.97 27.73
C GLY A 94 5.16 16.57 27.12
N PRO A 95 5.56 15.57 27.92
CA PRO A 95 5.84 14.21 27.46
C PRO A 95 4.62 13.53 26.84
N PHE A 96 3.41 13.82 27.32
CA PHE A 96 2.18 13.27 26.78
C PHE A 96 1.89 13.80 25.36
N ALA A 97 2.04 15.10 25.14
CA ALA A 97 1.85 15.71 23.82
C ALA A 97 2.85 15.16 22.80
N PHE A 98 4.12 14.99 23.19
CA PHE A 98 5.15 14.33 22.39
C PHE A 98 4.75 12.90 21.97
N VAL A 99 4.44 12.03 22.94
CA VAL A 99 4.08 10.63 22.64
C VAL A 99 2.84 10.57 21.76
N LEU A 100 1.79 11.33 22.10
CA LEU A 100 0.56 11.35 21.33
C LEU A 100 0.78 11.84 19.89
N GLY A 101 1.49 12.94 19.71
CA GLY A 101 1.80 13.48 18.39
C GLY A 101 2.61 12.50 17.53
N LYS A 102 3.64 11.89 18.12
CA LYS A 102 4.49 10.90 17.46
C LYS A 102 3.70 9.65 17.05
N LEU A 103 2.85 9.12 17.93
CA LEU A 103 1.99 7.98 17.62
C LEU A 103 0.96 8.31 16.54
N LEU A 104 0.33 9.50 16.59
CA LEU A 104 -0.67 9.91 15.60
C LEU A 104 -0.07 10.02 14.20
N ILE A 105 1.04 10.76 14.06
CA ILE A 105 1.67 11.00 12.75
C ILE A 105 2.07 9.67 12.10
N VAL A 106 2.71 8.79 12.87
CA VAL A 106 3.22 7.51 12.36
C VAL A 106 2.09 6.54 12.08
N SER A 107 1.08 6.47 12.95
CA SER A 107 -0.10 5.62 12.73
C SER A 107 -0.90 6.07 11.51
N LEU A 108 -1.02 7.38 11.27
CA LEU A 108 -1.64 7.92 10.07
C LEU A 108 -0.84 7.55 8.81
N GLY A 109 0.48 7.71 8.85
CA GLY A 109 1.37 7.31 7.75
C GLY A 109 1.28 5.81 7.43
N ALA A 110 1.33 4.96 8.46
CA ALA A 110 1.18 3.52 8.33
C ALA A 110 -0.20 3.13 7.78
N THR A 111 -1.27 3.75 8.28
CA THR A 111 -2.64 3.54 7.79
C THR A 111 -2.78 3.92 6.32
N LEU A 112 -2.18 5.04 5.90
CA LEU A 112 -2.18 5.49 4.51
C LEU A 112 -1.43 4.52 3.60
N LEU A 113 -0.22 4.09 4.00
CA LEU A 113 0.56 3.09 3.26
C LEU A 113 -0.18 1.76 3.13
N TRP A 114 -0.85 1.33 4.20
CA TRP A 114 -1.68 0.13 4.24
C TRP A 114 -2.90 0.22 3.30
N ARG A 115 -3.60 1.36 3.29
CA ARG A 115 -4.72 1.61 2.36
C ARG A 115 -4.24 1.60 0.91
N CYS A 116 -3.06 2.15 0.65
CA CYS A 116 -2.46 2.22 -0.67
C CYS A 116 -1.66 0.96 -1.08
N ARG A 117 -1.66 -0.13 -0.30
CA ARG A 117 -0.77 -1.31 -0.47
C ARG A 117 -0.76 -1.97 -1.85
N GLN A 118 -1.77 -1.72 -2.67
CA GLN A 118 -1.81 -2.20 -4.06
C GLN A 118 -0.89 -1.42 -5.00
N ARG A 119 -0.46 -0.20 -4.62
CA ARG A 119 0.47 0.63 -5.39
C ARG A 119 1.91 0.22 -5.12
N THR A 120 2.74 0.22 -6.17
CA THR A 120 4.15 -0.18 -6.07
C THR A 120 4.93 0.69 -5.07
N LEU A 121 4.57 1.97 -4.96
CA LEU A 121 5.18 2.93 -4.05
C LEU A 121 4.98 2.60 -2.57
N SER A 122 3.91 1.89 -2.18
CA SER A 122 3.67 1.56 -0.77
C SER A 122 4.75 0.65 -0.19
N PHE A 123 5.34 -0.24 -0.99
CA PHE A 123 6.42 -1.10 -0.54
C PHE A 123 7.69 -0.29 -0.26
N ALA A 124 8.07 0.61 -1.19
CA ALA A 124 9.20 1.50 -0.99
C ALA A 124 8.98 2.41 0.23
N GLY A 125 7.76 2.94 0.42
CA GLY A 125 7.40 3.74 1.59
C GLY A 125 7.49 2.97 2.90
N ALA A 126 6.99 1.73 2.95
CA ALA A 126 7.08 0.88 4.15
C ALA A 126 8.52 0.50 4.48
N LEU A 127 9.34 0.18 3.47
CA LEU A 127 10.76 -0.10 3.64
C LEU A 127 11.51 1.14 4.13
N MET A 128 11.29 2.31 3.52
CA MET A 128 11.90 3.57 3.94
C MET A 128 11.56 3.89 5.40
N ALA A 129 10.29 3.76 5.79
CA ALA A 129 9.87 3.98 7.17
C ALA A 129 10.60 3.03 8.14
N LEU A 130 10.66 1.72 7.81
CA LEU A 130 11.36 0.74 8.62
C LEU A 130 12.86 1.06 8.76
N VAL A 131 13.52 1.46 7.66
CA VAL A 131 14.94 1.84 7.66
C VAL A 131 15.17 3.08 8.52
N THR A 132 14.35 4.12 8.37
CA THR A 132 14.47 5.35 9.18
C THR A 132 14.36 5.02 10.67
N TYR A 133 13.37 4.24 11.07
CA TYR A 133 13.21 3.85 12.47
C TYR A 133 14.32 2.91 12.97
N GLY A 134 14.82 2.02 12.11
CA GLY A 134 15.97 1.18 12.43
C GLY A 134 17.24 2.00 12.68
N LEU A 135 17.48 3.04 11.88
CA LEU A 135 18.61 3.95 12.07
C LEU A 135 18.48 4.77 13.36
N THR A 136 17.30 5.31 13.66
CA THR A 136 17.06 6.03 14.92
C THR A 136 17.26 5.11 16.12
N PHE A 137 16.77 3.88 16.06
CA PHE A 137 16.99 2.89 17.12
C PHE A 137 18.48 2.57 17.31
N ALA A 138 19.24 2.37 16.22
CA ALA A 138 20.68 2.14 16.28
C ALA A 138 21.43 3.34 16.88
N TRP A 139 20.99 4.57 16.57
CA TRP A 139 21.54 5.79 17.17
C TRP A 139 21.34 5.82 18.68
N HIS A 140 20.12 5.51 19.16
CA HIS A 140 19.86 5.40 20.59
C HIS A 140 20.71 4.30 21.24
N LEU A 141 20.84 3.13 20.61
CA LEU A 141 21.66 2.04 21.13
C LEU A 141 23.12 2.47 21.30
N HIS A 142 23.67 3.20 20.32
CA HIS A 142 25.00 3.78 20.44
C HIS A 142 25.09 4.77 21.60
N GLY A 143 24.08 5.63 21.78
CA GLY A 143 23.99 6.52 22.94
C GLY A 143 23.96 5.78 24.28
N ILE A 144 23.23 4.65 24.36
CA ILE A 144 23.14 3.83 25.57
C ILE A 144 24.51 3.24 25.93
N THR A 145 25.29 2.83 24.94
CA THR A 145 26.63 2.26 25.19
C THR A 145 27.65 3.27 25.74
N GLN A 146 27.33 4.58 25.71
CA GLN A 146 28.19 5.63 26.26
C GLN A 146 27.75 6.15 27.63
N LEU A 147 26.68 5.58 28.20
CA LEU A 147 26.21 5.83 29.57
C LEU A 147 26.92 4.95 30.59
#